data_AF-A0A7K2XDY4-F1
#
_entry.id   AF-A0A7K2XDY4-F1
#
_cell.length_a   1.000
_cell.length_b   1.000
_cell.length_c   1.000
_cell.angle_alpha   90.00
_cell.angle_beta   90.00
_cell.angle_gamma   90.00
#
_symmetry.space_group_name_H-M   'P 1'
#
loop_
_entity.id
_entity.type
_entity.pdbx_description
1 polymer ?
#
loop_
_entity_poly.entity_id
_entity_poly.type
_entity_poly.pdbx_seq_one_letter_code
_entity_poly.pdbx_strand_id
1 'polypeptide(L)'
;MVSSGAGRAGFHPLAVSGVERLTDDSVAVTFAVPPELRETYRHLPGQHLALRRTGERGEEVRRTYSICAPAAPAGEPPVLRVGIRLVDGGA
;
A
#
# COMPACT_ATOMS: atom_id res chain seq x y z
N MET A 1 -6.71 -1.37 -5.06
CA MET A 1 -6.64 -2.62 -4.27
C MET A 1 -5.20 -2.86 -3.83
N VAL A 2 -5.01 -3.55 -2.69
CA VAL A 2 -3.70 -3.77 -2.05
C VAL A 2 -3.52 -5.27 -1.80
N SER A 3 -2.30 -5.79 -1.91
CA SER A 3 -1.94 -7.17 -1.54
C SER A 3 -0.67 -7.16 -0.70
N SER A 4 -0.62 -7.96 0.36
CA SER A 4 0.62 -8.22 1.11
C SER A 4 1.49 -9.25 0.37
N GLY A 5 2.81 -9.16 0.53
CA GLY A 5 3.78 -10.02 -0.16
C GLY A 5 4.02 -11.39 0.48
N ALA A 6 3.36 -11.70 1.60
CA ALA A 6 3.60 -12.92 2.37
C ALA A 6 2.34 -13.81 2.44
N GLY A 7 2.29 -14.84 1.60
CA GLY A 7 1.23 -15.85 1.58
C GLY A 7 0.19 -15.64 0.47
N ARG A 8 -0.53 -16.69 0.08
CA ARG A 8 -1.61 -16.70 -0.95
C ARG A 8 -2.72 -15.70 -0.57
N ALA A 9 -2.50 -14.41 -0.82
CA ALA A 9 -3.41 -13.34 -0.46
C ALA A 9 -3.95 -12.67 -1.72
N GLY A 10 -5.27 -12.54 -1.77
CA GLY A 10 -5.96 -11.81 -2.81
C GLY A 10 -5.73 -10.30 -2.70
N PHE A 11 -6.23 -9.58 -3.68
CA PHE A 11 -6.28 -8.13 -3.62
C PHE A 11 -7.47 -7.68 -2.76
N HIS A 12 -7.21 -6.88 -1.73
CA HIS A 12 -8.25 -6.29 -0.91
C HIS A 12 -8.45 -4.81 -1.27
N PRO A 13 -9.69 -4.32 -1.36
CA PRO A 13 -9.95 -2.89 -1.43
C PRO A 13 -9.64 -2.26 -0.06
N LEU A 14 -8.65 -1.39 0.00
CA LEU A 14 -8.36 -0.58 1.18
C LEU A 14 -8.61 0.90 0.84
N ALA A 15 -9.23 1.62 1.77
CA ALA A 15 -9.43 3.05 1.64
C ALA A 15 -8.10 3.79 1.88
N VAL A 16 -7.87 4.85 1.11
CA VAL A 16 -6.80 5.80 1.42
C VAL A 16 -7.24 6.63 2.61
N SER A 17 -6.53 6.52 3.74
CA SER A 17 -6.80 7.29 4.95
C SER A 17 -6.00 8.59 5.02
N GLY A 18 -4.94 8.72 4.23
CA GLY A 18 -4.14 9.93 4.17
C GLY A 18 -3.26 9.98 2.93
N VAL A 19 -3.03 11.19 2.44
CA VAL A 19 -2.07 11.51 1.40
C VAL A 19 -1.26 12.70 1.88
N GLU A 20 0.06 12.53 1.96
CA GLU A 20 0.99 13.57 2.36
C GLU A 20 1.92 13.87 1.18
N ARG A 21 2.03 15.14 0.79
CA ARG A 21 2.96 15.55 -0.26
C ARG A 21 4.37 15.61 0.33
N LEU A 22 5.30 14.83 -0.24
CA LEU A 22 6.70 14.81 0.21
C LEU A 22 7.55 15.76 -0.63
N THR A 23 7.36 15.74 -1.95
CA THR A 23 8.05 16.61 -2.92
C THR A 23 7.08 17.05 -4.01
N ASP A 24 7.57 17.75 -5.03
CA ASP A 24 6.75 18.13 -6.18
C ASP A 24 6.25 16.96 -7.02
N ASP A 25 7.01 15.87 -7.02
CA ASP A 25 6.74 14.66 -7.79
C ASP A 25 6.47 13.45 -6.90
N SER A 26 6.34 13.58 -5.57
CA SER A 26 6.10 12.43 -4.70
C SER A 26 5.16 12.68 -3.54
N VAL A 27 4.43 11.62 -3.21
CA VAL A 27 3.46 11.57 -2.11
C VAL A 27 3.68 10.32 -1.27
N ALA A 28 3.39 10.41 0.02
CA ALA A 28 3.18 9.26 0.86
C ALA A 28 1.68 8.99 0.97
N VAL A 29 1.26 7.76 0.69
CA VAL A 29 -0.13 7.31 0.79
C VAL A 29 -0.24 6.35 1.96
N THR A 30 -1.20 6.61 2.85
CA THR A 30 -1.54 5.75 3.98
C THR A 30 -2.88 5.06 3.71
N PHE A 31 -2.96 3.77 3.98
CA PHE A 31 -4.18 2.97 3.82
C PHE A 31 -4.80 2.63 5.18
N ALA A 32 -6.12 2.72 5.27
CA ALA A 32 -6.87 2.17 6.39
C ALA A 32 -6.95 0.65 6.27
N VAL A 33 -6.44 -0.07 7.27
CA VAL A 33 -6.56 -1.52 7.38
C VAL A 33 -7.72 -1.88 8.32
N PRO A 34 -8.81 -2.47 7.81
CA PRO A 34 -9.90 -2.97 8.63
C PRO A 34 -9.42 -4.02 9.65
N PRO A 35 -10.05 -4.14 10.83
CA PRO A 35 -9.68 -5.11 11.86
C PRO A 35 -9.44 -6.54 11.35
N GLU A 36 -10.30 -7.02 10.46
CA GLU A 36 -10.28 -8.35 9.87
C GLU A 36 -9.09 -8.61 8.94
N LEU A 37 -8.43 -7.56 8.45
CA LEU A 37 -7.25 -7.67 7.57
C LEU A 37 -5.93 -7.34 8.29
N ARG A 38 -5.97 -6.99 9.59
CA ARG A 38 -4.76 -6.57 10.33
C ARG A 38 -3.68 -7.64 10.36
N GLU A 39 -4.05 -8.90 10.55
CA GLU A 39 -3.07 -10.00 10.56
C GLU A 39 -2.51 -10.28 9.16
N THR A 40 -3.32 -10.15 8.11
CA THR A 40 -2.87 -10.30 6.71
C THR A 40 -1.86 -9.23 6.30
N TYR A 41 -2.00 -8.01 6.83
CA TYR A 41 -1.13 -6.87 6.53
C TYR A 41 -0.11 -6.55 7.62
N ARG A 42 0.05 -7.43 8.61
CA ARG A 42 1.11 -7.29 9.61
C ARG A 42 2.45 -7.53 8.91
N HIS A 43 3.16 -6.44 8.62
CA HIS A 43 4.40 -6.49 7.85
C HIS A 43 5.64 -6.58 8.73
N LEU A 44 6.71 -7.15 8.15
CA LEU A 44 8.07 -7.10 8.69
C LEU A 44 8.87 -5.97 8.02
N PRO A 45 9.93 -5.47 8.67
CA PRO A 45 10.83 -4.50 8.04
C PRO A 45 11.36 -4.99 6.68
N GLY A 46 11.38 -4.10 5.69
CA GLY A 46 11.82 -4.41 4.32
C GLY A 46 10.77 -5.09 3.43
N GLN A 47 9.54 -5.29 3.91
CA GLN A 47 8.44 -5.80 3.08
C GLN A 47 7.81 -4.73 2.18
N HIS A 48 7.06 -5.23 1.19
CA HIS A 48 6.48 -4.43 0.11
C HIS A 48 4.98 -4.72 -0.04
N LEU A 49 4.24 -3.74 -0.55
CA LEU A 49 2.84 -3.87 -0.95
C LEU A 49 2.72 -3.86 -2.46
N ALA A 50 1.89 -4.76 -2.99
CA ALA A 50 1.44 -4.66 -4.37
C ALA A 50 0.15 -3.85 -4.42
N LEU A 51 0.18 -2.72 -5.12
CA LEU A 51 -0.99 -1.92 -5.44
C LEU A 51 -1.48 -2.27 -6.84
N ARG A 52 -2.79 -2.41 -6.96
CA ARG A 52 -3.50 -2.57 -8.24
C ARG A 52 -4.52 -1.46 -8.39
N ARG A 53 -4.40 -0.71 -9.47
CA ARG A 53 -5.37 0.28 -9.95
C ARG A 53 -6.05 -0.27 -11.19
N THR A 54 -7.37 -0.18 -11.23
CA THR A 54 -8.16 -0.39 -12.44
C THR A 54 -8.51 0.98 -12.98
N GLY A 55 -8.18 1.26 -14.23
CA GLY A 55 -8.52 2.51 -14.91
C GLY A 55 -9.92 2.48 -15.51
N GLU A 56 -10.32 3.60 -16.12
CA GLU A 56 -11.71 3.82 -16.56
C GLU A 56 -12.12 2.91 -17.73
N ARG A 57 -11.17 2.39 -18.50
CA ARG A 57 -11.42 1.45 -19.60
C ARG A 57 -11.17 -0.01 -19.19
N GLY A 58 -11.00 -0.27 -17.89
CA GLY A 58 -10.74 -1.60 -17.35
C GLY A 58 -9.27 -2.02 -17.39
N GLU A 59 -8.34 -1.13 -17.74
CA GLU A 59 -6.91 -1.40 -17.71
C GLU A 59 -6.43 -1.62 -16.28
N GLU A 60 -5.72 -2.73 -16.02
CA GLU A 60 -5.14 -2.99 -14.70
C GLU A 60 -3.66 -2.63 -14.67
N VAL A 61 -3.31 -1.64 -13.84
CA VAL A 61 -1.93 -1.29 -13.55
C VAL A 61 -1.57 -1.84 -12.18
N ARG A 62 -0.52 -2.66 -12.13
CA ARG A 62 0.05 -3.21 -10.89
C ARG A 62 1.45 -2.69 -10.67
N ARG A 63 1.71 -2.20 -9.46
CA ARG A 63 3.02 -1.71 -9.01
C ARG A 63 3.30 -2.18 -7.59
N THR A 64 4.57 -2.41 -7.28
CA THR A 64 5.03 -2.79 -5.95
C THR A 64 5.75 -1.62 -5.32
N TYR A 65 5.37 -1.27 -4.09
CA TYR A 65 5.99 -0.19 -3.32
C TYR A 65 6.50 -0.71 -1.99
N SER A 66 7.64 -0.21 -1.55
CA SER A 66 8.18 -0.51 -0.21
C SER A 66 7.34 0.16 0.87
N ILE A 67 7.10 -0.54 1.97
CA ILE A 67 6.40 0.03 3.12
C ILE A 67 7.37 0.95 3.86
N CYS A 68 7.02 2.22 4.00
CA CYS A 68 7.83 3.24 4.69
C CYS A 68 7.34 3.53 6.13
N ALA A 69 6.38 2.76 6.63
CA ALA A 69 5.96 2.78 8.03
C ALA A 69 6.65 1.69 8.85
N PRO A 70 6.94 1.95 10.14
CA PRO A 70 7.49 0.93 11.04
C PRO A 70 6.55 -0.27 11.13
N ALA A 71 7.11 -1.46 11.34
CA ALA A 71 6.34 -2.65 11.66
C ALA A 71 5.62 -2.42 12.99
N ALA A 72 4.31 -2.70 13.03
CA ALA A 72 3.52 -2.49 14.24
C ALA A 72 3.95 -3.47 15.35
N PRO A 73 4.07 -2.99 16.61
CA PRO A 73 4.23 -3.85 17.77
C PRO A 73 3.13 -4.92 17.87
N ALA A 74 3.40 -5.97 18.64
CA ALA A 74 2.39 -6.98 18.94
C ALA A 74 1.18 -6.33 19.63
N GLY A 75 -0.02 -6.61 19.14
CA GLY A 75 -1.28 -6.06 19.68
C GLY A 75 -1.69 -4.70 19.10
N GLU A 76 -0.84 -4.03 18.33
CA GLU A 76 -1.18 -2.78 17.64
C GLU A 76 -1.61 -3.03 16.18
N PRO A 77 -2.47 -2.16 15.61
CA PRO A 77 -2.86 -2.25 14.22
C PRO A 77 -1.68 -1.91 13.28
N PRO A 78 -1.53 -2.61 12.14
CA PRO A 78 -0.52 -2.27 11.15
C PRO A 78 -0.82 -0.90 10.52
N VAL A 79 0.24 -0.13 10.29
CA VAL A 79 0.19 1.09 9.49
C VAL A 79 0.77 0.78 8.12
N LEU A 80 -0.07 0.84 7.09
CA LEU A 80 0.38 0.68 5.71
C LEU A 80 0.59 2.04 5.08
N ARG A 81 1.86 2.44 4.94
CA ARG A 81 2.26 3.67 4.27
C ARG A 81 3.28 3.37 3.20
N VAL A 82 3.11 3.94 2.02
CA VAL A 82 4.04 3.80 0.87
C VAL A 82 4.34 5.15 0.26
N GLY A 83 5.58 5.33 -0.21
CA GLY A 83 5.96 6.47 -1.04
C GLY A 83 5.69 6.17 -2.52
N ILE A 84 5.03 7.09 -3.20
CA ILE A 84 4.76 7.02 -4.63
C ILE A 84 5.37 8.25 -5.28
N ARG A 85 6.24 8.02 -6.27
CA ARG A 85 6.82 9.06 -7.09
C ARG A 85 6.21 9.02 -8.49
N LEU A 86 5.81 10.18 -8.99
CA LEU A 86 5.44 10.39 -10.38
C LEU A 86 6.72 10.32 -11.22
N VAL A 87 6.69 9.46 -12.23
CA VAL A 87 7.76 9.35 -13.22
C VAL A 87 7.15 9.72 -14.56
N ASP A 88 7.80 10.62 -15.30
CA ASP A 88 7.34 11.01 -16.63
C ASP A 88 7.28 9.77 -17.55
N GLY A 89 6.11 9.55 -18.17
CA GLY A 89 5.84 8.35 -18.96
C GLY A 89 5.54 7.08 -18.14
N GLY A 90 5.39 7.20 -16.81
CA GLY A 90 4.95 6.11 -15.95
C GLY A 90 3.51 5.69 -16.28
N ALA A 91 3.31 4.39 -16.52
CA ALA A 91 2.00 3.77 -16.70
C ALA A 91 1.29 3.52 -15.36
#